data_AF-A0A2E4APC4-F1
#
_entry.id   AF-A0A2E4APC4-F1
#
_cell.length_a   1.000
_cell.length_b   1.000
_cell.length_c   1.000
_cell.angle_alpha   90.00
_cell.angle_beta   90.00
_cell.angle_gamma   90.00
#
_symmetry.space_group_name_H-M   'P 1'
#
loop_
_entity.id
_entity.type
_entity.pdbx_description
1 polymer ?
#
loop_
_entity_poly.entity_id
_entity_poly.type
_entity_poly.pdbx_seq_one_letter_code
_entity_poly.pdbx_strand_id
1 'polypeptide(L)'
;MLFANWLFVSSYVNINKFFSYDSNNPPKSNILLVNIITFTFLIISYFLANIFFQFQSIKNYDFLPYFFTQLLILWLLCLYGIYLYVFEKLRFYHILIIVSVSMLIISYIYPLLLSIAFDKYE
;
A
#
# COMPACT_ATOMS: atom_id res chain seq x y z
N MET A 1 -0.16 -11.01 2.80
CA MET A 1 -0.80 -9.81 2.22
C MET A 1 0.18 -8.67 2.01
N LEU A 2 0.88 -8.21 3.06
CA LEU A 2 1.92 -7.19 2.92
C LEU A 2 2.97 -7.50 1.85
N PHE A 3 3.55 -8.71 1.86
CA PHE A 3 4.52 -9.13 0.84
C PHE A 3 3.93 -9.15 -0.58
N ALA A 4 2.68 -9.58 -0.75
CA ALA A 4 2.04 -9.58 -2.06
C ALA A 4 1.80 -8.16 -2.59
N ASN A 5 1.36 -7.26 -1.73
CA ASN A 5 1.16 -5.85 -2.07
C ASN A 5 2.50 -5.17 -2.40
N TRP A 6 3.54 -5.42 -1.59
CA TRP A 6 4.87 -4.92 -1.85
C TRP A 6 5.46 -5.46 -3.16
N LEU A 7 5.34 -6.76 -3.43
CA LEU A 7 5.79 -7.38 -4.68
C LEU A 7 5.07 -6.78 -5.89
N PHE A 8 3.76 -6.54 -5.77
CA PHE A 8 2.98 -5.86 -6.81
C PHE A 8 3.56 -4.46 -7.10
N VAL A 9 3.68 -3.61 -6.07
CA VAL A 9 4.16 -2.23 -6.25
C VAL A 9 5.61 -2.22 -6.76
N SER A 10 6.48 -3.04 -6.19
CA SER A 10 7.89 -3.16 -6.61
C SER A 10 8.00 -3.58 -8.07
N SER A 11 7.29 -4.62 -8.48
CA SER A 11 7.30 -5.11 -9.86
C SER A 11 6.75 -4.06 -10.82
N TYR A 12 5.64 -3.41 -10.44
CA TYR A 12 5.01 -2.38 -11.26
C TYR A 12 5.93 -1.18 -11.49
N VAL A 13 6.57 -0.68 -10.44
CA VAL A 13 7.53 0.44 -10.52
C VAL A 13 8.74 0.05 -11.36
N ASN A 14 9.28 -1.17 -11.19
CA ASN A 14 10.42 -1.65 -11.96
C ASN A 14 10.10 -1.79 -13.44
N ILE A 15 8.95 -2.38 -13.79
CA ILE A 15 8.48 -2.52 -15.17
C ILE A 15 8.30 -1.14 -15.82
N ASN A 16 7.66 -0.21 -15.12
CA ASN A 16 7.43 1.13 -15.67
C ASN A 16 8.76 1.87 -15.93
N LYS A 17 9.74 1.69 -15.04
CA LYS A 17 11.08 2.26 -15.25
C LYS A 17 11.83 1.59 -16.39
N PHE A 18 11.74 0.27 -16.51
CA PHE A 18 12.34 -0.48 -17.61
C PHE A 18 11.84 0.03 -18.96
N PHE A 19 10.53 0.21 -19.13
CA PHE A 19 9.95 0.76 -20.36
C PHE A 19 10.26 2.25 -20.57
N SER A 20 10.52 3.02 -19.51
CA SER A 20 10.94 4.42 -19.62
C SER A 20 12.42 4.60 -20.02
N TYR A 21 13.22 3.54 -19.91
CA TYR A 21 14.67 3.57 -20.17
C TYR A 21 15.02 3.74 -21.65
N ASP A 22 14.08 3.45 -22.57
CA ASP A 22 14.20 3.74 -24.01
C ASP A 22 14.09 5.24 -24.35
N SER A 23 13.73 6.09 -23.38
CA SER A 23 13.80 7.55 -23.55
C SER A 23 15.19 8.06 -23.14
N ASN A 24 15.78 8.96 -23.94
CA ASN A 24 17.15 9.49 -23.86
C ASN A 24 17.61 10.13 -22.51
N ASN A 25 16.87 9.98 -21.42
CA ASN A 25 17.22 10.41 -20.06
C ASN A 25 16.95 9.27 -19.06
N PRO A 26 17.94 8.39 -18.77
CA PRO A 26 17.73 7.33 -17.80
C PRO A 26 17.48 7.95 -16.41
N PRO A 27 16.38 7.59 -15.72
CA PRO A 27 16.18 8.03 -14.36
C PRO A 27 17.27 7.42 -13.46
N LYS A 28 18.12 8.26 -12.85
CA LYS A 28 19.06 7.89 -11.78
C LYS A 28 18.32 7.59 -10.48
N SER A 29 17.41 6.63 -10.52
CA SER A 29 16.68 6.16 -9.35
C SER A 29 17.38 4.95 -8.76
N ASN A 30 17.58 4.97 -7.44
CA ASN A 30 18.12 3.84 -6.72
C ASN A 30 16.98 2.87 -6.41
N ILE A 31 16.81 1.83 -7.24
CA ILE A 31 15.72 0.83 -7.14
C ILE A 31 15.60 0.28 -5.72
N LEU A 32 16.73 0.06 -5.06
CA LEU A 32 16.81 -0.41 -3.68
C LEU A 32 16.16 0.59 -2.71
N LEU A 33 16.42 1.89 -2.85
CA LEU A 33 15.85 2.94 -2.02
C LEU A 33 14.33 3.01 -2.18
N VAL A 34 13.84 2.92 -3.43
CA VAL A 34 12.40 2.90 -3.72
C VAL A 34 11.73 1.70 -3.06
N ASN A 35 12.34 0.52 -3.17
CA ASN A 35 11.81 -0.68 -2.55
C ASN A 35 11.76 -0.59 -1.03
N ILE A 36 12.80 -0.03 -0.39
CA ILE A 36 12.83 0.19 1.06
C ILE A 36 11.73 1.17 1.47
N ILE A 37 11.61 2.31 0.80
CA ILE A 37 10.60 3.32 1.14
C ILE A 37 9.19 2.75 0.98
N THR A 38 8.94 2.08 -0.15
CA THR A 38 7.65 1.41 -0.43
C THR A 38 7.31 0.40 0.65
N PHE A 39 8.29 -0.42 1.05
CA PHE A 39 8.11 -1.43 2.08
C PHE A 39 7.76 -0.80 3.43
N THR A 40 8.46 0.27 3.82
CA THR A 40 8.20 1.00 5.07
C THR A 40 6.79 1.58 5.11
N PHE A 41 6.33 2.25 4.04
CA PHE A 41 4.97 2.81 3.98
C PHE A 41 3.90 1.73 4.08
N LEU A 42 4.10 0.59 3.39
CA LEU A 42 3.19 -0.54 3.47
C LEU A 42 3.18 -1.16 4.88
N ILE A 43 4.35 -1.38 5.50
CA ILE A 43 4.43 -1.88 6.88
C ILE A 43 3.62 -1.02 7.83
N ILE A 44 3.82 0.29 7.80
CA ILE A 44 3.11 1.22 8.69
C ILE A 44 1.60 1.12 8.46
N SER A 45 1.17 1.09 7.21
CA SER A 45 -0.24 0.99 6.83
C SER A 45 -0.90 -0.31 7.33
N TYR A 46 -0.23 -1.45 7.13
CA TYR A 46 -0.72 -2.75 7.62
C TYR A 46 -0.69 -2.83 9.15
N PHE A 47 0.30 -2.24 9.80
CA PHE A 47 0.39 -2.23 11.26
C PHE A 47 -0.74 -1.42 11.89
N LEU A 48 -1.05 -0.24 11.34
CA LEU A 48 -2.21 0.56 11.73
C LEU A 48 -3.53 -0.19 11.57
N ALA A 49 -3.73 -0.84 10.42
CA ALA A 49 -4.89 -1.68 10.20
C ALA A 49 -4.97 -2.82 11.22
N ASN A 50 -3.84 -3.48 11.50
CA ASN A 50 -3.81 -4.62 12.42
C ASN A 50 -4.08 -4.22 13.87
N ILE A 51 -3.50 -3.11 14.36
CA ILE A 51 -3.81 -2.54 15.69
C ILE A 51 -5.32 -2.35 15.83
N PHE A 52 -5.94 -1.72 14.84
CA PHE A 52 -7.38 -1.47 14.86
C PHE A 52 -8.18 -2.78 15.04
N PHE A 53 -7.89 -3.81 14.23
CA PHE A 53 -8.59 -5.09 14.31
C PHE A 53 -8.31 -5.88 15.59
N GLN A 54 -7.09 -5.81 16.12
CA GLN A 54 -6.73 -6.48 17.37
C GLN A 54 -7.42 -5.87 18.60
N PHE A 55 -7.57 -4.54 18.65
CA PHE A 55 -8.14 -3.87 19.82
C PHE A 55 -9.67 -3.75 19.80
N GLN A 56 -10.30 -3.68 18.62
CA GLN A 56 -11.76 -3.48 18.56
C GLN A 56 -12.58 -4.76 18.45
N SER A 57 -11.93 -5.93 18.27
CA SER A 57 -12.60 -7.22 18.11
C SER A 57 -13.61 -7.21 16.96
N ILE A 58 -13.42 -8.12 16.02
CA ILE A 58 -14.25 -8.30 14.81
C ILE A 58 -15.77 -8.33 15.10
N LYS A 59 -16.18 -8.67 16.33
CA LYS A 59 -17.58 -8.76 16.76
C LYS A 59 -18.40 -7.46 16.73
N ASN A 60 -17.81 -6.29 17.00
CA ASN A 60 -18.59 -5.05 17.04
C ASN A 60 -18.39 -4.14 15.82
N TYR A 61 -17.35 -4.36 15.01
CA TYR A 61 -17.06 -3.66 13.76
C TYR A 61 -17.49 -2.18 13.76
N ASP A 62 -17.00 -1.41 14.74
CA ASP A 62 -17.38 0.00 14.87
C ASP A 62 -16.93 0.76 13.63
N PHE A 63 -17.90 1.09 12.77
CA PHE A 63 -17.67 1.66 11.45
C PHE A 63 -16.86 2.95 11.50
N LEU A 64 -17.12 3.79 12.50
CA LEU A 64 -16.54 5.12 12.61
C LEU A 64 -15.00 5.09 12.80
N PRO A 65 -14.45 4.41 13.82
CA PRO A 65 -13.00 4.31 13.98
C PRO A 65 -12.33 3.46 12.89
N TYR A 66 -13.03 2.50 12.27
CA TYR A 66 -12.52 1.82 11.08
C TYR A 66 -12.35 2.80 9.91
N PHE A 67 -13.38 3.62 9.64
CA PHE A 67 -13.35 4.64 8.60
C PHE A 67 -12.18 5.62 8.78
N PHE A 68 -11.97 6.13 10.00
CA PHE A 68 -10.84 7.02 10.27
C PHE A 68 -9.47 6.35 10.10
N THR A 69 -9.36 5.06 10.45
CA THR A 69 -8.14 4.28 10.22
C THR A 69 -7.86 4.13 8.71
N GLN A 70 -8.89 3.81 7.92
CA GLN A 70 -8.77 3.72 6.46
C GLN A 70 -8.43 5.07 5.83
N LEU A 71 -9.00 6.16 6.34
CA LEU A 71 -8.70 7.52 5.90
C LEU A 71 -7.23 7.86 6.19
N LEU A 72 -6.71 7.51 7.37
CA LEU A 72 -5.30 7.70 7.71
C LEU A 72 -4.36 6.87 6.83
N ILE A 73 -4.71 5.61 6.54
CA ILE A 73 -3.96 4.76 5.59
C ILE A 73 -3.95 5.39 4.18
N LEU A 74 -5.09 5.91 3.73
CA LEU A 74 -5.16 6.62 2.45
C LEU A 74 -4.22 7.83 2.44
N TRP A 75 -4.18 8.62 3.51
CA TRP A 75 -3.24 9.74 3.63
C TRP A 75 -1.78 9.30 3.55
N LEU A 76 -1.41 8.22 4.23
CA LEU A 76 -0.06 7.64 4.14
C LEU A 76 0.29 7.20 2.71
N LEU A 77 -0.64 6.56 2.01
CA LEU A 77 -0.44 6.14 0.62
C LEU A 77 -0.40 7.33 -0.34
N CYS A 78 -1.14 8.40 -0.08
CA CYS A 78 -1.04 9.66 -0.82
C CYS A 78 0.34 10.31 -0.64
N LEU A 79 0.88 10.35 0.58
CA LEU A 79 2.24 10.84 0.84
C LEU A 79 3.29 10.02 0.08
N TYR A 80 3.15 8.70 0.10
CA TYR A 80 3.97 7.81 -0.72
C TYR A 80 3.81 8.09 -2.22
N GLY A 81 2.59 8.34 -2.69
CA GLY A 81 2.31 8.74 -4.07
C GLY A 81 2.99 10.05 -4.47
N ILE A 82 3.02 11.04 -3.58
CA ILE A 82 3.77 12.30 -3.79
C ILE A 82 5.27 12.01 -3.90
N TYR A 83 5.81 11.15 -3.03
CA TYR A 83 7.21 10.72 -3.12
C TYR A 83 7.51 10.09 -4.50
N LEU A 84 6.65 9.18 -4.96
CA LEU A 84 6.75 8.57 -6.28
C LEU A 84 6.65 9.57 -7.44
N TYR A 85 5.82 10.59 -7.30
CA TYR A 85 5.68 11.65 -8.31
C TYR A 85 6.93 12.53 -8.40
N VAL A 86 7.41 13.02 -7.25
CA VAL A 86 8.49 14.01 -7.17
C VAL A 86 9.85 13.38 -7.43
N PHE A 87 10.16 12.27 -6.78
CA PHE A 87 11.48 11.66 -6.82
C PHE A 87 11.61 10.61 -7.93
N GLU A 88 10.55 9.81 -8.12
CA GLU A 88 10.55 8.72 -9.09
C GLU A 88 9.96 9.10 -10.45
N LYS A 89 9.46 10.34 -10.59
CA LYS A 89 8.87 10.89 -11.82
C LYS A 89 7.79 9.99 -12.42
N LEU A 90 7.10 9.22 -11.58
CA LEU A 90 6.01 8.38 -12.01
C LEU A 90 4.82 9.24 -12.42
N ARG A 91 4.22 8.95 -13.57
CA ARG A 91 3.04 9.68 -14.02
C ARG A 91 1.86 9.43 -13.09
N PHE A 92 0.99 10.42 -12.96
CA PHE A 92 -0.11 10.42 -12.02
C PHE A 92 -1.02 9.17 -12.11
N TYR A 93 -1.33 8.69 -13.31
CA TYR A 93 -2.18 7.51 -13.49
C TYR A 93 -1.55 6.21 -12.95
N HIS A 94 -0.22 6.07 -13.01
CA HIS A 94 0.50 4.94 -12.40
C HIS A 94 0.40 4.98 -10.88
N ILE A 95 0.54 6.18 -10.30
CA ILE A 95 0.41 6.40 -8.86
C ILE A 95 -1.01 6.07 -8.40
N LEU A 96 -2.02 6.50 -9.14
CA LEU A 96 -3.42 6.15 -8.86
C LEU A 96 -3.65 4.64 -8.85
N ILE A 97 -3.09 3.90 -9.81
CA ILE A 97 -3.20 2.43 -9.85
C ILE A 97 -2.55 1.82 -8.60
N ILE A 98 -1.33 2.24 -8.25
CA ILE A 98 -0.59 1.74 -7.09
C ILE A 98 -1.38 1.98 -5.79
N VAL A 99 -1.86 3.22 -5.58
CA VAL A 99 -2.62 3.59 -4.38
C VAL A 99 -3.94 2.85 -4.33
N SER A 100 -4.66 2.73 -5.44
CA SER A 100 -5.97 2.06 -5.50
C SER A 100 -5.86 0.56 -5.19
N VAL A 101 -4.89 -0.13 -5.80
CA VAL A 101 -4.64 -1.55 -5.53
C VAL A 101 -4.22 -1.74 -4.08
N SER A 102 -3.34 -0.88 -3.57
CA SER A 102 -2.89 -0.95 -2.18
C SER A 102 -4.05 -0.77 -1.21
N MET A 103 -4.93 0.20 -1.47
CA MET A 103 -6.14 0.43 -0.68
C MET A 103 -7.06 -0.77 -0.72
N LEU A 104 -7.36 -1.33 -1.89
CA LEU A 104 -8.23 -2.51 -2.02
C LEU A 104 -7.72 -3.68 -1.17
N ILE A 105 -6.41 -3.94 -1.21
CA ILE A 105 -5.81 -5.03 -0.45
C ILE A 105 -5.85 -4.76 1.06
N ILE A 106 -5.53 -3.53 1.50
CA ILE A 106 -5.43 -3.19 2.93
C ILE A 106 -6.81 -2.99 3.57
N SER A 107 -7.75 -2.35 2.87
CA SER A 107 -9.06 -2.03 3.42
C SER A 107 -10.05 -3.17 3.29
N TYR A 108 -9.97 -3.98 2.22
CA TYR A 108 -11.00 -4.97 1.95
C TYR A 108 -10.49 -6.41 2.08
N ILE A 109 -9.47 -6.80 1.32
CA ILE A 109 -9.04 -8.20 1.29
C ILE A 109 -8.40 -8.61 2.62
N TYR A 110 -7.57 -7.75 3.21
CA TYR A 110 -6.91 -8.06 4.47
C TYR A 110 -7.92 -8.27 5.63
N PRO A 111 -8.88 -7.36 5.88
CA PRO A 111 -9.89 -7.57 6.92
C PRO A 111 -10.77 -8.79 6.70
N LEU A 112 -11.18 -9.05 5.46
CA LEU A 112 -12.00 -10.20 5.10
C LEU A 112 -11.27 -11.52 5.38
N LEU A 113 -9.98 -11.61 5.03
CA LEU A 113 -9.18 -12.78 5.36
C LEU A 113 -8.96 -12.92 6.87
N LEU A 114 -8.79 -11.78 7.55
CA LEU A 114 -8.63 -11.75 9.00
C LEU A 114 -9.91 -12.30 9.67
N SER A 115 -11.10 -11.86 9.25
CA SER A 115 -12.37 -12.33 9.81
C SER A 115 -12.56 -13.83 9.59
N ILE A 116 -12.29 -14.34 8.38
CA ILE A 116 -12.35 -15.79 8.09
C ILE A 116 -11.37 -16.57 8.97
N ALA A 117 -10.17 -16.03 9.20
CA ALA A 117 -9.19 -16.68 10.06
C ALA A 117 -9.70 -16.78 11.50
N PHE A 118 -10.26 -15.70 12.05
CA PHE A 118 -10.78 -15.69 13.42
C PHE A 118 -12.03 -16.56 13.61
N ASP A 119 -12.98 -16.56 12.66
CA ASP A 119 -14.17 -17.44 12.70
C ASP A 119 -13.82 -18.94 12.69
N LYS A 120 -12.62 -19.30 12.24
CA LYS A 120 -12.14 -20.69 12.23
C LYS A 120 -11.59 -21.16 13.60
N TYR A 121 -11.30 -20.23 14.51
CA TYR A 121 -10.72 -20.52 15.83
C TYR A 121 -11.68 -20.27 17.00
N GLU A 122 -12.91 -19.77 16.75
CA GLU A 122 -14.06 -19.85 17.67
C GLU A 122 -14.94 -21.07 17.34
#